data_AF-A0A2T0ZZS4-F1
#
_entry.id   AF-A0A2T0ZZS4-F1
#
_cell.length_a   1.000
_cell.length_b   1.000
_cell.length_c   1.000
_cell.angle_alpha   90.00
_cell.angle_beta   90.00
_cell.angle_gamma   90.00
#
_symmetry.space_group_name_H-M   'P 1'
#
loop_
_entity.id
_entity.type
_entity.pdbx_description
1 polymer ?
#
loop_
_entity_poly.entity_id
_entity_poly.type
_entity_poly.pdbx_seq_one_letter_code
_entity_poly.pdbx_strand_id
1 'polypeptide(L)'
;MLREIDLFLNGENLREALRIFYSHLCRPLIDPELIIRMLVIGYVMGIRSEPRLCDEVHLNLAYRWFCRLGLEGNVPDHSTFSRYRHGKFRESGLLRQVFESTVEHCLKEYLVSGEGFAVDASVISADANKIRSIAAGNWSPEAAR
;
A
#
# COMPACT_ATOMS: atom_id res chain seq x y z
N MET A 1 -7.66 -13.44 -13.55
CA MET A 1 -6.82 -12.58 -12.68
C MET A 1 -7.43 -11.20 -12.37
N LEU A 2 -7.26 -10.12 -13.16
CA LEU A 2 -7.76 -8.78 -12.75
C LEU A 2 -9.27 -8.74 -12.48
N ARG A 3 -10.07 -9.53 -13.21
CA ARG A 3 -11.51 -9.68 -12.95
C ARG A 3 -11.82 -10.33 -11.60
N GLU A 4 -10.99 -11.26 -11.14
CA GLU A 4 -11.18 -11.90 -9.83
C GLU A 4 -10.77 -10.95 -8.71
N ILE A 5 -9.63 -10.27 -8.86
CA ILE A 5 -9.18 -9.22 -7.93
C ILE A 5 -10.23 -8.10 -7.81
N ASP A 6 -10.87 -7.75 -8.92
CA ASP A 6 -11.91 -6.74 -8.96
C ASP A 6 -13.12 -7.11 -8.08
N LEU A 7 -13.47 -8.39 -7.98
CA LEU A 7 -14.55 -8.85 -7.09
C LEU A 7 -14.23 -8.57 -5.62
N PHE A 8 -12.96 -8.70 -5.22
CA PHE A 8 -12.52 -8.39 -3.85
C PHE A 8 -12.49 -6.88 -3.58
N LEU A 9 -12.14 -6.06 -4.57
CA LEU A 9 -12.12 -4.59 -4.41
C LEU A 9 -13.50 -3.94 -4.56
N ASN A 10 -14.48 -4.62 -5.18
CA ASN A 10 -15.83 -4.10 -5.39
C ASN A 10 -16.78 -4.26 -4.19
N GLY A 11 -16.34 -4.87 -3.08
CA GLY A 11 -17.17 -4.95 -1.89
C GLY A 11 -17.52 -3.57 -1.32
N GLU A 12 -18.69 -3.44 -0.68
CA GLU A 12 -19.12 -2.20 -0.02
C GLU A 12 -18.06 -1.65 0.96
N ASN A 13 -17.22 -2.52 1.51
CA ASN A 13 -16.12 -2.20 2.42
C ASN A 13 -15.11 -1.19 1.86
N LEU A 14 -14.72 -1.26 0.58
CA LEU A 14 -13.69 -0.35 0.07
C LEU A 14 -14.23 1.08 -0.06
N ARG A 15 -15.44 1.24 -0.60
CA ARG A 15 -16.07 2.56 -0.76
C ARG A 15 -16.41 3.17 0.60
N GLU A 16 -16.91 2.37 1.55
CA GLU A 16 -17.19 2.82 2.91
C GLU A 16 -15.90 3.26 3.63
N ALA A 17 -14.83 2.47 3.55
CA ALA A 17 -13.54 2.82 4.13
C ALA A 17 -12.93 4.08 3.49
N LEU A 18 -13.18 4.28 2.19
CA LEU A 18 -12.75 5.46 1.47
C LEU A 18 -13.60 6.71 1.73
N ARG A 19 -14.79 6.56 2.33
CA ARG A 19 -15.76 7.65 2.55
C ARG A 19 -15.16 8.85 3.27
N ILE A 20 -14.25 8.59 4.22
CA ILE A 20 -13.56 9.59 5.03
C ILE A 20 -12.70 10.55 4.17
N PHE A 21 -12.28 10.13 2.97
CA PHE A 21 -11.48 10.93 2.05
C PHE A 21 -12.27 11.77 1.06
N TYR A 22 -13.55 11.47 0.92
CA TYR A 22 -14.49 12.31 0.21
C TYR A 22 -14.91 13.39 1.18
N SER A 23 -14.33 14.58 1.05
CA SER A 23 -14.68 15.67 1.96
C SER A 23 -16.18 15.98 1.84
N HIS A 24 -16.81 16.36 2.95
CA HIS A 24 -18.24 16.71 2.98
C HIS A 24 -18.59 17.92 2.11
N LEU A 25 -17.59 18.73 1.74
CA LEU A 25 -17.75 19.95 0.96
C LEU A 25 -17.36 19.77 -0.53
N CYS A 26 -16.46 18.82 -0.85
CA CYS A 26 -15.94 18.62 -2.21
C CYS A 26 -15.50 17.16 -2.49
N ARG A 27 -15.74 16.69 -3.73
CA ARG A 27 -15.10 15.48 -4.25
C ARG A 27 -13.58 15.74 -4.39
N PRO A 28 -12.69 14.80 -3.97
CA PRO A 28 -11.27 14.94 -4.20
C PRO A 28 -10.97 15.03 -5.70
N LEU A 29 -9.99 15.85 -6.07
CA LEU A 29 -9.62 16.08 -7.47
C LEU A 29 -9.28 14.78 -8.22
N ILE A 30 -8.69 13.81 -7.50
CA ILE A 30 -8.45 12.45 -7.98
C ILE A 30 -9.11 11.47 -7.02
N ASP A 31 -9.82 10.49 -7.57
CA ASP A 31 -10.50 9.45 -6.81
C ASP A 31 -9.49 8.57 -6.04
N PRO A 32 -9.61 8.40 -4.70
CA PRO A 32 -8.70 7.54 -3.96
C PRO A 32 -8.81 6.06 -4.37
N GLU A 33 -9.98 5.61 -4.84
CA GLU A 33 -10.19 4.25 -5.33
C GLU A 33 -9.33 3.98 -6.57
N LEU A 34 -9.21 4.98 -7.45
CA LEU A 34 -8.37 4.93 -8.64
C LEU A 34 -6.91 4.67 -8.26
N ILE A 35 -6.38 5.41 -7.28
CA ILE A 35 -4.99 5.25 -6.84
C ILE A 35 -4.73 3.85 -6.29
N ILE A 36 -5.65 3.31 -5.48
CA ILE A 36 -5.52 1.95 -4.94
C ILE A 36 -5.52 0.92 -6.06
N ARG A 37 -6.46 1.02 -7.00
CA ARG A 37 -6.55 0.11 -8.14
C ARG A 37 -5.29 0.16 -9.01
N MET A 38 -4.74 1.34 -9.27
CA MET A 38 -3.47 1.48 -9.98
C MET A 38 -2.32 0.82 -9.21
N LEU A 39 -2.21 1.03 -7.89
CA LEU A 39 -1.18 0.38 -7.07
C LEU A 39 -1.30 -1.14 -7.10
N VAL A 40 -2.52 -1.69 -7.03
CA VAL A 40 -2.76 -3.13 -7.14
C VAL A 40 -2.28 -3.67 -8.48
N ILE A 41 -2.53 -2.99 -9.59
CA ILE A 41 -1.95 -3.36 -10.90
C ILE A 41 -0.43 -3.38 -10.81
N GLY A 42 0.18 -2.34 -10.25
CA GLY A 42 1.64 -2.25 -10.10
C GLY A 42 2.23 -3.44 -9.35
N TYR A 43 1.64 -3.82 -8.22
CA TYR A 43 2.09 -4.96 -7.43
C TYR A 43 1.91 -6.29 -8.16
N VAL A 44 0.72 -6.56 -8.69
CA VAL A 44 0.39 -7.87 -9.27
C VAL A 44 1.09 -8.09 -10.61
N MET A 45 1.27 -7.03 -11.40
CA MET A 45 1.97 -7.09 -12.70
C MET A 45 3.48 -6.86 -12.58
N GLY A 46 4.01 -6.64 -11.37
CA GLY A 46 5.44 -6.41 -11.14
C GLY A 46 5.96 -5.07 -11.69
N ILE A 47 5.10 -4.07 -11.91
CA ILE A 47 5.48 -2.74 -12.38
C ILE A 47 5.91 -1.89 -11.16
N ARG A 48 7.22 -1.77 -10.97
CA ARG A 48 7.81 -1.03 -9.83
C ARG A 48 7.92 0.49 -10.04
N SER A 49 7.81 0.94 -11.29
CA SER A 49 7.94 2.36 -11.66
C SER A 49 6.54 2.97 -11.82
N GLU A 50 6.25 4.01 -11.04
CA GLU A 50 4.96 4.71 -11.08
C GLU A 50 4.73 5.49 -12.38
N PRO A 51 5.73 6.19 -12.96
CA PRO A 51 5.58 6.74 -14.31
C PRO A 51 5.21 5.67 -15.33
N ARG A 52 5.90 4.52 -15.31
CA ARG A 52 5.58 3.40 -16.20
C ARG A 52 4.17 2.86 -15.93
N LEU A 53 3.76 2.77 -14.68
CA LEU A 53 2.39 2.36 -14.33
C LEU A 53 1.35 3.33 -14.92
N CYS A 54 1.60 4.64 -14.89
CA CYS A 54 0.72 5.61 -15.55
C CYS A 54 0.65 5.37 -17.06
N ASP A 55 1.79 5.16 -17.73
CA ASP A 55 1.84 4.89 -19.18
C ASP A 55 1.09 3.61 -19.55
N GLU A 56 1.29 2.55 -18.77
CA GLU A 56 0.64 1.25 -18.94
C GLU A 56 -0.89 1.38 -18.74
N VAL A 57 -1.34 2.10 -17.71
CA VAL A 57 -2.78 2.39 -17.50
C VAL A 57 -3.33 3.28 -18.60
N HIS A 58 -2.53 4.17 -19.18
CA HIS A 58 -2.97 5.01 -20.29
C HIS A 58 -3.28 4.17 -21.54
N LEU A 59 -2.44 3.17 -21.84
CA LEU A 59 -2.50 2.41 -23.09
C LEU A 59 -3.30 1.10 -22.99
N ASN A 60 -3.40 0.51 -21.80
CA ASN A 60 -3.99 -0.81 -21.62
C ASN A 60 -5.48 -0.72 -21.20
N LEU A 61 -6.38 -1.13 -22.11
CA LEU A 61 -7.83 -1.13 -21.85
C LEU A 61 -8.25 -1.98 -20.65
N ALA A 62 -7.56 -3.09 -20.38
CA ALA A 62 -7.87 -3.93 -19.23
C ALA A 62 -7.54 -3.23 -17.91
N TYR A 63 -6.45 -2.46 -17.87
CA TYR A 63 -6.06 -1.65 -16.72
C TYR A 63 -7.02 -0.49 -16.51
N ARG A 64 -7.43 0.19 -17.59
CA ARG A 64 -8.45 1.25 -17.51
C ARG A 64 -9.77 0.74 -16.97
N TRP A 65 -10.24 -0.41 -17.48
CA TRP A 65 -11.45 -1.07 -16.99
C TRP A 65 -11.35 -1.40 -15.49
N PHE A 66 -10.22 -1.99 -15.07
CA PHE A 66 -9.97 -2.32 -13.67
C PHE A 66 -9.95 -1.06 -12.78
N CYS A 67 -9.39 0.03 -13.28
CA CYS A 67 -9.32 1.34 -12.62
C CYS A 67 -10.61 2.17 -12.68
N ARG A 68 -11.70 1.65 -13.28
CA ARG A 68 -12.95 2.40 -13.51
C ARG A 68 -12.76 3.67 -14.34
N LEU A 69 -11.74 3.69 -15.19
CA LEU A 69 -11.47 4.77 -16.13
C LEU A 69 -12.18 4.48 -17.46
N GLY A 70 -13.02 5.42 -17.91
CA GLY A 70 -13.55 5.41 -19.28
C GLY A 70 -12.45 5.67 -20.31
N LEU A 71 -12.75 5.57 -21.61
CA LEU A 71 -11.76 5.79 -22.68
C LEU A 71 -11.12 7.20 -22.62
N GLU A 72 -11.92 8.20 -22.25
CA GLU A 72 -11.48 9.61 -22.14
C GLU A 72 -11.04 9.99 -20.71
N GLY A 73 -11.07 9.04 -19.77
CA GLY A 73 -10.69 9.30 -18.37
C GLY A 73 -9.22 9.71 -18.23
N ASN A 74 -8.93 10.75 -17.45
CA ASN A 74 -7.55 11.16 -17.23
C ASN A 74 -6.82 10.21 -16.25
N VAL A 75 -5.63 9.76 -16.65
CA VAL A 75 -4.72 9.04 -15.76
C VAL A 75 -3.99 10.08 -14.90
N PRO A 76 -3.95 9.91 -13.57
CA PRO A 76 -3.25 10.85 -12.71
C PRO A 76 -1.74 10.82 -12.97
N ASP A 77 -1.09 11.96 -12.76
CA ASP A 77 0.37 12.03 -12.80
C ASP A 77 0.99 11.21 -11.64
N HIS A 78 2.18 10.65 -11.88
CA HIS A 78 2.91 9.82 -10.92
C HIS A 78 3.16 10.51 -9.57
N SER A 79 3.29 11.84 -9.52
CA SER A 79 3.40 12.60 -8.26
C SER A 79 2.18 12.41 -7.33
N THR A 80 1.03 12.00 -7.88
CA THR A 80 -0.20 11.74 -7.13
C THR A 80 -0.03 10.58 -6.16
N PHE A 81 0.71 9.53 -6.53
CA PHE A 81 0.94 8.39 -5.64
C PHE A 81 1.68 8.81 -4.37
N SER A 82 2.73 9.62 -4.50
CA SER A 82 3.49 10.15 -3.36
C SER A 82 2.61 11.01 -2.45
N ARG A 83 1.82 11.93 -3.02
CA ARG A 83 0.86 12.75 -2.25
C ARG A 83 -0.15 11.92 -1.48
N TYR A 84 -0.70 10.88 -2.10
CA TYR A 84 -1.66 9.99 -1.46
C TYR A 84 -1.04 9.12 -0.36
N ARG A 85 0.18 8.60 -0.57
CA ARG A 85 0.91 7.82 0.45
C ARG A 85 1.29 8.66 1.66
N HIS A 86 1.80 9.87 1.46
CA HIS A 86 2.31 10.69 2.56
C HIS A 86 1.23 11.54 3.24
N GLY A 87 0.13 11.85 2.56
CA GLY A 87 -1.03 12.49 3.16
C GLY A 87 -2.11 11.47 3.52
N LYS A 88 -3.22 11.54 2.77
CA LYS A 88 -4.48 10.82 2.99
C LYS A 88 -4.34 9.37 3.49
N PHE A 89 -3.62 8.51 2.78
CA PHE A 89 -3.56 7.09 3.16
C PHE A 89 -2.85 6.86 4.50
N ARG A 90 -1.81 7.63 4.80
CA ARG A 90 -1.09 7.51 6.07
C ARG A 90 -1.93 8.01 7.25
N GLU A 91 -2.65 9.11 7.07
CA GLU A 91 -3.45 9.73 8.14
C GLU A 91 -4.67 8.89 8.53
N SER A 92 -5.26 8.18 7.56
CA SER A 92 -6.48 7.38 7.78
C SER A 92 -6.26 5.95 8.29
N GLY A 93 -5.05 5.39 8.11
CA GLY A 93 -4.83 3.95 8.27
C GLY A 93 -5.53 3.06 7.22
N LEU A 94 -6.05 3.60 6.12
CA LEU A 94 -6.82 2.86 5.12
C LEU A 94 -6.08 1.64 4.56
N LEU A 95 -4.81 1.81 4.16
CA LEU A 95 -4.04 0.69 3.59
C LEU A 95 -3.90 -0.45 4.61
N ARG A 96 -3.83 -0.11 5.90
CA ARG A 96 -3.81 -1.09 6.98
C ARG A 96 -5.15 -1.81 7.10
N GLN A 97 -6.28 -1.10 7.06
CA GLN A 97 -7.61 -1.71 7.10
C GLN A 97 -7.87 -2.65 5.92
N VAL A 98 -7.50 -2.23 4.70
CA VAL A 98 -7.62 -3.07 3.50
C VAL A 98 -6.73 -4.30 3.62
N PHE A 99 -5.50 -4.14 4.10
CA PHE A 99 -4.60 -5.27 4.34
C PHE A 99 -5.15 -6.24 5.38
N GLU A 100 -5.57 -5.74 6.54
CA GLU A 100 -6.14 -6.56 7.63
C GLU A 100 -7.39 -7.31 7.17
N SER A 101 -8.30 -6.64 6.44
CA SER A 101 -9.48 -7.29 5.86
C SER A 101 -9.11 -8.38 4.85
N THR A 102 -8.10 -8.14 4.02
CA THR A 102 -7.60 -9.15 3.06
C THR A 102 -7.04 -10.37 3.80
N VAL A 103 -6.21 -10.14 4.84
CA VAL A 103 -5.64 -11.21 5.66
C VAL A 103 -6.74 -11.99 6.39
N GLU A 104 -7.75 -11.31 6.92
CA GLU A 104 -8.89 -11.94 7.58
C GLU A 104 -9.65 -12.87 6.61
N HIS A 105 -9.88 -12.43 5.38
CA HIS A 105 -10.46 -13.28 4.33
C HIS A 105 -9.57 -14.50 4.03
N CYS A 106 -8.25 -14.31 3.90
CA CYS A 106 -7.32 -15.41 3.69
C CYS A 106 -7.30 -16.41 4.85
N LEU A 107 -7.45 -15.95 6.10
CA LEU A 107 -7.59 -16.82 7.27
C LEU A 107 -8.90 -17.63 7.22
N LYS A 108 -10.03 -17.00 6.86
CA LYS A 108 -11.34 -17.66 6.73
C LYS A 108 -11.34 -18.73 5.64
N GLU A 109 -10.62 -18.49 4.55
CA GLU A 109 -10.47 -19.43 3.42
C GLU A 109 -9.32 -20.43 3.62
N TYR A 110 -8.70 -20.48 4.82
CA TYR A 110 -7.58 -21.37 5.15
C TYR A 110 -6.35 -21.24 4.23
N LEU A 111 -6.17 -20.08 3.59
CA LEU A 111 -5.03 -19.78 2.73
C LEU A 111 -3.77 -19.37 3.50
N VAL A 112 -3.94 -18.91 4.74
CA VAL A 112 -2.86 -18.48 5.63
C VAL A 112 -3.05 -19.17 6.98
N SER A 113 -1.96 -19.65 7.59
CA SER A 113 -1.94 -20.11 8.97
C SER A 113 -1.06 -19.20 9.82
N GLY A 114 -1.41 -19.03 11.10
CA GLY A 114 -0.64 -18.22 12.06
C GLY A 114 0.57 -18.95 12.67
N GLU A 115 0.93 -20.12 12.14
CA GLU A 115 1.88 -21.04 12.78
C GLU A 115 3.35 -20.74 12.41
N GLY A 116 3.60 -19.96 11.36
CA GLY A 116 4.94 -19.56 10.92
C GLY A 116 5.15 -18.06 11.01
N PHE A 117 6.17 -17.62 11.75
CA PHE A 117 6.61 -16.23 11.80
C PHE A 117 7.98 -16.10 11.13
N ALA A 118 8.06 -15.31 10.06
CA ALA A 118 9.30 -14.99 9.36
C ALA A 118 9.52 -13.48 9.40
N VAL A 119 10.73 -13.07 9.81
CA VAL A 119 11.15 -11.66 9.82
C VAL A 119 12.30 -11.51 8.84
N ASP A 120 12.11 -10.69 7.81
CA ASP A 120 13.20 -10.22 6.96
C ASP A 120 13.79 -8.95 7.59
N ALA A 121 15.04 -9.04 8.06
CA ALA A 121 15.75 -7.94 8.69
C ALA A 121 17.14 -7.80 8.07
N SER A 122 17.49 -6.56 7.70
CA SER A 122 18.85 -6.21 7.29
C SER A 122 19.64 -5.73 8.51
N VAL A 123 20.79 -6.35 8.77
CA VAL A 123 21.69 -5.91 9.84
C VAL A 123 22.39 -4.63 9.40
N ILE A 124 22.00 -3.49 9.98
CA ILE A 124 22.69 -2.21 9.76
C ILE A 124 23.78 -2.10 10.83
N SER A 125 25.03 -1.95 10.41
CA SER A 125 26.12 -1.63 11.34
C SER A 125 25.86 -0.25 11.92
N ALA A 126 25.68 -0.16 13.24
CA ALA A 126 25.63 1.13 13.91
C ALA A 126 27.00 1.82 13.80
N ASP A 127 27.01 3.13 13.54
CA ASP A 127 28.19 3.97 13.75
C ASP A 127 28.35 4.25 15.25
N ALA A 128 28.63 3.17 15.99
CA ALA A 128 29.00 3.26 17.39
C ALA A 128 30.48 3.65 17.43
N ASN A 129 30.76 4.86 17.91
CA ASN A 129 32.13 5.35 18.09
C ASN A 129 32.96 4.32 18.89
N LYS A 130 33.88 3.62 18.21
CA LYS A 130 34.72 2.56 18.80
C LYS A 130 35.61 3.06 19.94
N ILE A 131 35.79 4.37 20.07
CA ILE A 131 36.55 5.00 21.16
C ILE A 131 35.73 5.02 22.46
N ARG A 132 34.40 4.96 22.37
CA ARG A 132 33.46 4.97 23.51
C ARG A 132 32.62 3.69 23.62
N SER A 133 32.99 2.63 22.90
CA SER A 133 32.30 1.34 23.00
C SER A 133 32.68 0.63 24.30
N ILE A 134 31.68 0.20 25.06
CA ILE A 134 31.86 -0.67 26.21
C ILE A 134 32.16 -2.08 25.69
N ALA A 135 33.24 -2.71 26.16
CA ALA A 135 33.54 -4.10 25.81
C ALA A 135 32.39 -5.02 26.23
N ALA A 136 32.11 -6.08 25.47
CA ALA A 136 30.95 -6.95 25.69
C ALA A 136 30.86 -7.52 27.13
N GLY A 137 32.00 -7.79 27.78
CA GLY A 137 32.04 -8.24 29.18
C GLY A 137 31.67 -7.19 30.23
N ASN A 138 31.70 -5.90 29.87
CA ASN A 138 31.40 -4.76 30.75
C ASN A 138 30.03 -4.14 30.44
N TRP A 139 29.26 -4.73 29.51
CA TRP A 139 27.95 -4.22 29.14
C TRP A 139 26.91 -4.56 30.20
N SER A 140 26.14 -3.57 30.66
CA SER A 140 25.00 -3.77 31.55
C SER A 140 23.74 -3.09 30.99
N PRO A 141 22.54 -3.63 31.26
CA PRO A 141 21.27 -3.03 30.86
C PRO A 141 21.04 -1.62 31.45
N GLU A 142 21.72 -1.28 32.55
CA GLU A 142 21.61 0.02 33.22
C GLU A 142 22.37 1.12 32.49
N ALA A 143 23.42 0.77 31.74
CA ALA A 143 24.22 1.71 30.95
C ALA A 143 23.50 2.20 29.67
N ALA A 144 22.36 1.61 29.33
CA ALA A 144 21.60 1.90 28.10
C ALA A 144 20.36 2.79 28.32
N ARG A 145 20.19 3.37 29.52
CA ARG A 145 19.13 4.35 29.82
C ARG A 145 19.58 5.79 29.63
#